data_AF-A0A7S3B8F3-F1
#
_entry.id   AF-A0A7S3B8F3-F1
#
_cell.length_a   1.000
_cell.length_b   1.000
_cell.length_c   1.000
_cell.angle_alpha   90.00
_cell.angle_beta   90.00
_cell.angle_gamma   90.00
#
_symmetry.space_group_name_H-M   'P 1'
#
loop_
_entity.id
_entity.type
_entity.pdbx_description
1 polymer ?
#
loop_
_entity_poly.entity_id
_entity_poly.type
_entity_poly.pdbx_seq_one_letter_code
_entity_poly.pdbx_strand_id
1 'polypeptide(L)'
;VVEAKTTLEPHWLASSICFVADSSTDLLCFEVRDSADAQSIIGHGCTPFVREAAQSDSEAASFAAHLSAGLDLTFEVVPQLPAPPPRPPTRPPPSPVPLVPPLRRDSTAGRVAQLNERFRVGAPASDLESAGVLVRQFDTLDDPAHPWLPCPADQWCAGFGDRWPTSIINTGARHLYYADGKGGVVIAPTVSIFCAYAEDGNSMDGSKVCNPLGGNGVTCIPGCYPKGQECPDIGHAWSCSFPPTQLKEALQAQQDRSDMRARNNEIVIDTSTLVAQMPEVILGFFYISDEAYSRQIRRKFLQFYDLGEEEGPLLVRLDLSSPDAPFSLP
;
A
#
# COMPACT_ATOMS: atom_id res chain seq x y z
N VAL A 1 -4.14 -13.36 21.30
CA VAL A 1 -5.20 -12.51 21.88
C VAL A 1 -6.03 -12.02 20.71
N VAL A 2 -7.32 -12.34 20.70
CA VAL A 2 -8.26 -11.97 19.64
C VAL A 2 -8.46 -10.45 19.71
N GLU A 3 -8.17 -9.75 18.62
CA GLU A 3 -8.41 -8.32 18.49
C GLU A 3 -9.92 -8.12 18.22
N ALA A 4 -10.67 -8.01 19.31
CA ALA A 4 -12.07 -7.63 19.25
C ALA A 4 -12.15 -6.12 18.96
N LYS A 5 -12.62 -5.74 17.76
CA LYS A 5 -13.17 -4.40 17.55
C LYS A 5 -14.49 -4.31 18.33
N THR A 6 -14.40 -4.00 19.61
CA THR A 6 -15.56 -3.60 20.41
C THR A 6 -15.85 -2.14 20.11
N THR A 7 -16.85 -1.89 19.27
CA THR A 7 -17.52 -0.59 19.22
C THR A 7 -18.23 -0.37 20.56
N LEU A 8 -17.74 0.55 21.38
CA LEU A 8 -18.40 0.92 22.64
C LEU A 8 -19.29 2.12 22.39
N GLU A 9 -20.59 2.02 22.72
CA GLU A 9 -21.49 3.17 22.73
C GLU A 9 -21.42 3.89 24.10
N PRO A 10 -21.06 5.19 24.14
CA PRO A 10 -21.01 5.93 25.39
C PRO A 10 -22.41 6.36 25.86
N HIS A 11 -22.70 6.11 27.13
CA HIS A 11 -23.87 6.59 27.85
C HIS A 11 -23.45 7.63 28.90
N TRP A 12 -23.94 8.86 28.75
CA TRP A 12 -23.60 9.97 29.62
C TRP A 12 -24.61 10.07 30.77
N LEU A 13 -24.11 10.01 32.01
CA LEU A 13 -24.87 10.22 33.25
C LEU A 13 -24.39 11.51 33.93
N ALA A 14 -25.16 12.01 34.90
CA ALA A 14 -24.97 13.35 35.48
C ALA A 14 -23.54 13.66 35.98
N SER A 15 -22.78 12.66 36.43
CA SER A 15 -21.39 12.81 36.90
C SER A 15 -20.44 11.72 36.39
N SER A 16 -20.88 10.91 35.43
CA SER A 16 -20.08 9.78 34.91
C SER A 16 -20.35 9.50 33.45
N ILE A 17 -19.36 8.94 32.76
CA ILE A 17 -19.52 8.34 31.44
C ILE A 17 -19.47 6.83 31.59
N CYS A 18 -20.45 6.14 31.03
CA CYS A 18 -20.54 4.69 31.09
C CYS A 18 -20.48 4.06 29.71
N PHE A 19 -19.93 2.86 29.60
CA PHE A 19 -19.85 2.12 28.34
C PHE A 19 -20.44 0.74 28.52
N VAL A 20 -21.09 0.24 27.46
CA VAL A 20 -21.58 -1.14 27.36
C VAL A 20 -20.66 -1.90 26.42
N ALA A 21 -20.04 -2.95 26.92
CA ALA A 21 -19.28 -3.87 26.07
C ALA A 21 -20.24 -4.90 25.45
N ASP A 22 -20.06 -5.22 24.16
CA ASP A 22 -20.95 -6.06 23.31
C ASP A 22 -21.27 -7.48 23.82
N SER A 23 -20.79 -7.88 25.00
CA SER A 23 -21.06 -9.19 25.60
C SER A 23 -21.33 -9.16 27.12
N SER A 24 -21.55 -7.98 27.70
CA SER A 24 -21.76 -7.78 29.15
C SER A 24 -23.06 -7.01 29.42
N THR A 25 -23.83 -7.43 30.43
CA THR A 25 -24.94 -6.62 30.99
C THR A 25 -24.47 -5.56 31.98
N ASP A 26 -23.20 -5.57 32.35
CA ASP A 26 -22.64 -4.67 33.35
C ASP A 26 -22.15 -3.37 32.70
N LEU A 27 -22.64 -2.24 33.22
CA LEU A 27 -22.22 -0.90 32.81
C LEU A 27 -20.88 -0.57 33.45
N LEU A 28 -19.86 -0.28 32.64
CA LEU A 28 -18.58 0.22 33.15
C LEU A 28 -18.62 1.75 33.20
N CYS A 29 -18.69 2.32 34.39
CA CYS A 29 -18.84 3.76 34.59
C CYS A 29 -17.56 4.42 35.12
N PHE A 30 -17.22 5.58 34.57
CA PHE A 30 -16.08 6.39 34.97
C PHE A 30 -16.57 7.71 35.56
N GLU A 31 -16.16 8.02 36.79
CA GLU A 31 -16.47 9.27 37.47
C GLU A 31 -15.58 10.39 36.91
N VAL A 32 -16.19 11.46 36.41
CA VAL A 32 -15.45 12.63 35.90
C VAL A 32 -15.15 13.54 37.08
N ARG A 33 -13.88 13.65 37.46
CA ARG A 33 -13.43 14.57 38.52
C ARG A 33 -12.67 15.73 37.92
N ASP A 34 -13.15 16.93 38.21
CA ASP A 34 -12.57 18.17 37.71
C ASP A 34 -11.40 18.63 38.59
N SER A 35 -10.28 18.96 37.97
CA SER A 35 -9.10 19.49 38.66
C SER A 35 -9.30 21.00 38.84
N ALA A 36 -9.76 21.38 40.04
CA ALA A 36 -9.62 22.69 40.68
C ALA A 36 -9.33 23.90 39.75
N ASP A 37 -10.36 24.39 39.04
CA ASP A 37 -10.63 25.84 38.87
C ASP A 37 -11.87 26.17 37.97
N ALA A 38 -12.72 25.20 37.63
CA ALA A 38 -13.99 25.47 36.94
C ALA A 38 -15.21 25.04 37.79
N GLN A 39 -15.72 25.95 38.62
CA GLN A 39 -16.92 25.70 39.46
C GLN A 39 -18.25 25.47 38.70
N SER A 40 -18.27 25.17 37.40
CA SER A 40 -19.52 25.12 36.61
C SER A 40 -19.96 23.74 36.11
N ILE A 41 -19.12 22.68 36.21
CA ILE A 41 -19.41 21.41 35.52
C ILE A 41 -20.45 20.55 36.24
N ILE A 42 -20.48 20.57 37.59
CA ILE A 42 -21.33 19.65 38.36
C ILE A 42 -22.80 20.14 38.47
N GLY A 43 -23.08 21.41 38.19
CA GLY A 43 -24.42 22.00 38.36
C GLY A 43 -25.34 21.97 37.12
N HIS A 44 -24.78 21.84 35.92
CA HIS A 44 -25.53 22.10 34.68
C HIS A 44 -25.49 20.94 33.66
N GLY A 45 -24.73 19.87 33.92
CA GLY A 45 -24.40 18.86 32.91
C GLY A 45 -23.52 19.45 31.80
N CYS A 46 -22.83 18.61 31.03
CA CYS A 46 -21.88 19.07 29.98
C CYS A 46 -22.55 19.73 28.75
N THR A 47 -23.84 20.03 28.81
CA THR A 47 -24.62 20.60 27.69
C THR A 47 -24.18 22.00 27.24
N PRO A 48 -23.68 22.91 28.13
CA PRO A 48 -23.16 24.20 27.69
C PRO A 48 -21.84 24.10 26.92
N PHE A 49 -20.96 23.14 27.26
CA PHE A 49 -19.62 23.00 26.67
C PHE A 49 -19.65 22.46 25.24
N VAL A 50 -20.60 21.57 24.94
CA VAL A 50 -20.82 21.08 23.55
C VAL A 50 -21.28 22.22 22.63
N ARG A 51 -21.93 23.27 23.18
CA ARG A 51 -22.33 24.45 22.39
C ARG A 51 -21.20 25.45 22.13
N GLU A 52 -20.23 25.59 23.04
CA GLU A 52 -19.05 26.44 22.81
C GLU A 52 -18.03 25.75 21.89
N ALA A 53 -17.81 24.44 22.01
CA ALA A 53 -16.97 23.69 21.07
C ALA A 53 -17.55 23.65 19.65
N ALA A 54 -18.88 23.67 19.51
CA ALA A 54 -19.56 23.75 18.20
C ALA A 54 -19.56 25.17 17.59
N GLN A 55 -19.07 26.20 18.30
CA GLN A 55 -18.98 27.59 17.80
C GLN A 55 -17.55 28.06 17.52
N SER A 56 -16.54 27.20 17.73
CA SER A 56 -15.15 27.48 17.42
C SER A 56 -14.77 26.80 16.09
N ASP A 57 -14.60 27.59 15.03
CA ASP A 57 -14.28 27.11 13.67
C ASP A 57 -12.83 26.59 13.50
N SER A 58 -12.12 26.23 14.58
CA SER A 58 -10.78 25.67 14.45
C SER A 58 -10.35 24.87 15.68
N GLU A 59 -9.88 23.66 15.38
CA GLU A 59 -9.12 22.70 16.20
C GLU A 59 -9.92 21.58 16.90
N ALA A 60 -9.49 20.34 16.62
CA ALA A 60 -9.98 19.13 17.26
C ALA A 60 -9.65 19.18 18.77
N ALA A 61 -10.65 18.91 19.61
CA ALA A 61 -10.46 18.82 21.06
C ALA A 61 -10.09 17.38 21.44
N SER A 62 -8.96 17.22 22.13
CA SER A 62 -8.51 15.94 22.68
C SER A 62 -8.77 15.88 24.18
N PHE A 63 -9.31 14.75 24.66
CA PHE A 63 -9.52 14.50 26.09
C PHE A 63 -8.73 13.26 26.51
N ALA A 64 -8.11 13.32 27.68
CA ALA A 64 -7.40 12.20 28.29
C ALA A 64 -8.01 11.88 29.66
N ALA A 65 -8.23 10.59 29.94
CA ALA A 65 -8.62 10.10 31.25
C ALA A 65 -7.61 9.05 31.72
N HIS A 66 -7.11 9.23 32.94
CA HIS A 66 -6.10 8.35 33.53
C HIS A 66 -6.80 7.27 34.36
N LEU A 67 -6.63 5.99 34.00
CA LEU A 67 -7.19 4.87 34.76
C LEU A 67 -6.26 4.47 35.91
N SER A 68 -6.84 4.14 37.06
CA SER A 68 -6.10 3.70 38.27
C SER A 68 -5.27 2.41 38.07
N ALA A 69 -5.40 1.76 36.91
CA ALA A 69 -4.64 0.58 36.49
C ALA A 69 -3.50 0.91 35.50
N GLY A 70 -3.17 2.19 35.27
CA GLY A 70 -2.03 2.60 34.43
C GLY A 70 -2.28 2.49 32.92
N LEU A 71 -3.55 2.56 32.49
CA LEU A 71 -3.93 2.61 31.08
C LEU A 71 -4.32 4.03 30.70
N ASP A 72 -3.74 4.57 29.63
CA ASP A 72 -4.14 5.84 29.02
C ASP A 72 -5.05 5.58 27.84
N LEU A 73 -6.25 6.16 27.88
CA LEU A 73 -7.20 6.16 26.77
C LEU A 73 -7.28 7.59 26.21
N THR A 74 -6.87 7.75 24.96
CA THR A 74 -6.96 9.00 24.21
C THR A 74 -8.13 8.91 23.24
N PHE A 75 -9.03 9.88 23.26
CA PHE A 75 -10.11 10.00 22.28
C PHE A 75 -9.92 11.29 21.47
N GLU A 76 -10.06 11.18 20.15
CA GLU A 76 -10.03 12.32 19.23
C GLU A 76 -11.45 12.58 18.72
N VAL A 77 -11.97 13.79 18.96
CA VAL A 77 -13.29 14.20 18.47
C VAL A 77 -13.12 14.88 17.12
N VAL A 78 -13.49 14.20 16.05
CA VAL A 78 -13.48 14.77 14.69
C VAL A 78 -14.77 15.56 14.47
N PRO A 79 -14.71 16.85 14.08
CA PRO A 79 -15.91 17.64 13.79
C PRO A 79 -16.74 17.00 12.68
N GLN A 80 -18.05 16.85 12.89
CA GLN A 80 -18.95 16.44 11.81
C GLN A 80 -19.03 17.55 10.76
N LEU A 81 -18.69 17.20 9.52
CA LEU A 81 -18.92 18.07 8.37
C LEU A 81 -20.41 18.46 8.30
N PRO A 82 -20.73 19.73 7.95
CA PRO A 82 -22.11 20.17 7.82
C PRO A 82 -22.87 19.29 6.82
N ALA A 83 -24.13 19.01 7.15
CA ALA A 83 -25.00 18.22 6.29
C ALA A 83 -25.03 18.80 4.87
N PRO A 84 -24.90 17.97 3.82
CA PRO A 84 -24.94 18.45 2.45
C PRO A 84 -26.29 19.14 2.18
N PRO A 85 -26.32 20.18 1.32
CA PRO A 85 -27.55 20.90 1.01
C PRO A 85 -28.63 19.95 0.47
N PRO A 86 -29.92 20.28 0.68
CA PRO A 86 -31.03 19.49 0.16
C PRO A 86 -30.88 19.29 -1.34
N ARG A 87 -30.95 18.02 -1.78
CA ARG A 87 -30.79 17.69 -3.20
C ARG A 87 -31.82 18.46 -4.02
N PRO A 88 -31.43 19.02 -5.18
CA PRO A 88 -32.37 19.58 -6.14
C PRO A 88 -33.47 18.56 -6.48
N PRO A 89 -34.67 19.02 -6.86
CA PRO A 89 -35.73 18.13 -7.32
C PRO A 89 -35.20 17.17 -8.39
N THR A 90 -35.40 15.87 -8.15
CA THR A 90 -34.97 14.80 -9.04
C THR A 90 -35.49 15.06 -10.45
N ARG A 91 -34.57 15.14 -11.42
CA ARG A 91 -34.94 15.11 -12.85
C ARG A 91 -35.79 13.86 -13.11
N PRO A 92 -36.75 13.93 -14.05
CA PRO A 92 -37.43 12.73 -14.53
C PRO A 92 -36.38 11.68 -14.94
N PRO A 93 -36.64 10.39 -14.69
CA PRO A 93 -35.69 9.33 -14.97
C PRO A 93 -35.26 9.43 -16.44
N PRO A 94 -33.95 9.39 -16.73
CA PRO A 94 -33.49 9.30 -18.11
C PRO A 94 -34.11 8.06 -18.75
N SER A 95 -34.47 8.18 -20.03
CA SER A 95 -34.87 7.04 -20.86
C SER A 95 -33.94 5.85 -20.60
N PRO A 96 -34.46 4.60 -20.55
CA PRO A 96 -33.65 3.43 -20.27
C PRO A 96 -32.40 3.46 -21.15
N VAL A 97 -31.25 3.60 -20.50
CA VAL A 97 -29.95 3.52 -21.15
C VAL A 97 -29.95 2.16 -21.86
N PRO A 98 -29.61 2.09 -23.17
CA PRO A 98 -29.43 0.82 -23.83
C PRO A 98 -28.52 -0.04 -22.94
N LEU A 99 -28.97 -1.25 -22.60
CA LEU A 99 -28.21 -2.19 -21.80
C LEU A 99 -26.78 -2.21 -22.34
N VAL A 100 -25.86 -1.57 -21.61
CA VAL A 100 -24.43 -1.68 -21.90
C VAL A 100 -24.17 -3.18 -21.84
N PRO A 101 -23.63 -3.80 -22.91
CA PRO A 101 -23.25 -5.20 -22.86
C PRO A 101 -22.43 -5.42 -21.59
N PRO A 102 -22.66 -6.52 -20.83
CA PRO A 102 -21.94 -6.77 -19.60
C PRO A 102 -20.45 -6.55 -19.87
N LEU A 103 -19.81 -5.72 -19.03
CA LEU A 103 -18.37 -5.46 -19.02
C LEU A 103 -17.66 -6.75 -19.43
N ARG A 104 -17.11 -6.78 -20.65
CA ARG A 104 -16.42 -7.94 -21.16
C ARG A 104 -15.35 -8.27 -20.11
N ARG A 105 -15.36 -9.50 -19.58
CA ARG A 105 -14.16 -10.06 -18.94
C ARG A 105 -13.02 -9.78 -19.90
N ASP A 106 -12.07 -8.95 -19.49
CA ASP A 106 -10.99 -8.52 -20.38
C ASP A 106 -10.31 -9.78 -20.90
N SER A 107 -10.35 -9.97 -22.22
CA SER A 107 -9.76 -11.15 -22.82
C SER A 107 -8.28 -11.20 -22.46
N THR A 108 -7.70 -12.39 -22.45
CA THR A 108 -6.26 -12.59 -22.24
C THR A 108 -5.41 -11.67 -23.15
N ALA A 109 -5.83 -11.49 -24.42
CA ALA A 109 -5.20 -10.54 -25.33
C ALA A 109 -5.39 -9.07 -24.92
N GLY A 110 -6.56 -8.69 -24.41
CA GLY A 110 -6.84 -7.34 -23.90
C GLY A 110 -5.97 -6.98 -22.70
N ARG A 111 -5.79 -7.91 -21.75
CA ARG A 111 -4.91 -7.72 -20.59
C ARG A 111 -3.44 -7.57 -21.00
N VAL A 112 -2.95 -8.34 -21.97
CA VAL A 112 -1.59 -8.15 -22.54
C VAL A 112 -1.46 -6.79 -23.21
N ALA A 113 -2.47 -6.35 -23.96
CA ALA A 113 -2.48 -5.03 -24.59
C ALA A 113 -2.42 -3.91 -23.54
N GLN A 114 -3.12 -4.05 -22.40
CA GLN A 114 -3.04 -3.10 -21.28
C GLN A 114 -1.62 -3.02 -20.69
N LEU A 115 -0.94 -4.16 -20.50
CA LEU A 115 0.46 -4.16 -20.03
C LEU A 115 1.40 -3.47 -21.01
N ASN A 116 1.27 -3.76 -22.30
CA ASN A 116 2.08 -3.10 -23.34
C ASN A 116 1.78 -1.60 -23.43
N GLU A 117 0.51 -1.20 -23.27
CA GLU A 117 0.15 0.21 -23.25
C GLU A 117 0.78 0.94 -22.06
N ARG A 118 0.70 0.38 -20.85
CA ARG A 118 1.36 0.94 -19.65
C ARG A 118 2.88 1.05 -19.83
N PHE A 119 3.51 0.04 -20.43
CA PHE A 119 4.94 0.10 -20.75
C PHE A 119 5.26 1.23 -21.75
N ARG A 120 4.44 1.37 -22.79
CA ARG A 120 4.63 2.31 -23.89
C ARG A 120 4.46 3.76 -23.44
N VAL A 121 3.42 4.05 -22.66
CA VAL A 121 3.10 5.41 -22.20
C VAL A 121 3.75 5.77 -20.87
N GLY A 122 4.31 4.79 -20.16
CA GLY A 122 4.98 4.98 -18.88
C GLY A 122 6.14 5.98 -18.98
N ALA A 123 6.17 6.91 -18.03
CA ALA A 123 7.18 7.95 -17.90
C ALA A 123 7.38 8.30 -16.42
N PRO A 124 8.39 9.10 -16.04
CA PRO A 124 8.54 9.49 -14.64
C PRO A 124 7.27 10.18 -14.12
N ALA A 125 6.63 9.56 -13.13
CA ALA A 125 5.34 9.96 -12.58
C ALA A 125 5.31 9.71 -11.06
N SER A 126 4.39 10.38 -10.38
CA SER A 126 4.26 10.30 -8.91
C SER A 126 3.42 9.10 -8.44
N ASP A 127 2.93 8.27 -9.36
CA ASP A 127 2.12 7.08 -9.09
C ASP A 127 2.57 5.88 -9.96
N LEU A 128 2.32 4.66 -9.45
CA LEU A 128 2.75 3.41 -10.09
C LEU A 128 2.02 3.10 -11.40
N GLU A 129 0.78 3.56 -11.56
CA GLU A 129 -0.03 3.30 -12.75
C GLU A 129 0.56 4.02 -13.97
N SER A 130 0.88 5.30 -13.79
CA SER A 130 1.42 6.19 -14.83
C SER A 130 2.92 5.98 -15.06
N ALA A 131 3.64 5.42 -14.08
CA ALA A 131 5.09 5.23 -14.17
C ALA A 131 5.52 4.13 -15.15
N GLY A 132 4.67 3.12 -15.36
CA GLY A 132 4.98 1.97 -16.21
C GLY A 132 4.44 0.68 -15.64
N VAL A 133 5.14 -0.44 -15.89
CA VAL A 133 4.78 -1.76 -15.37
C VAL A 133 5.69 -2.15 -14.23
N LEU A 134 5.13 -2.42 -13.07
CA LEU A 134 5.86 -2.89 -11.89
C LEU A 134 6.11 -4.39 -12.00
N VAL A 135 7.37 -4.80 -11.93
CA VAL A 135 7.80 -6.20 -12.06
C VAL A 135 8.77 -6.59 -10.95
N ARG A 136 8.71 -7.84 -10.54
CA ARG A 136 9.68 -8.46 -9.64
C ARG A 136 10.20 -9.73 -10.28
N GLN A 137 11.52 -9.91 -10.33
CA GLN A 137 12.12 -11.19 -10.71
C GLN A 137 12.17 -12.13 -9.52
N PHE A 138 12.00 -13.43 -9.77
CA PHE A 138 12.19 -14.44 -8.74
C PHE A 138 13.66 -14.55 -8.36
N ASP A 139 13.93 -14.61 -7.07
CA ASP A 139 15.28 -14.73 -6.50
C ASP A 139 15.26 -15.57 -5.21
N THR A 140 16.32 -15.48 -4.39
CA THR A 140 16.44 -16.24 -3.15
C THR A 140 15.76 -15.57 -1.93
N LEU A 141 15.04 -14.47 -2.15
CA LEU A 141 14.33 -13.68 -1.13
C LEU A 141 12.83 -14.00 -1.10
N ASP A 142 12.38 -14.92 -1.94
CA ASP A 142 11.00 -15.38 -1.99
C ASP A 142 10.78 -16.62 -1.11
N ASP A 143 9.53 -16.93 -0.77
CA ASP A 143 9.17 -18.24 -0.25
C ASP A 143 9.53 -19.35 -1.27
N PRO A 144 10.43 -20.30 -0.95
CA PRO A 144 10.82 -21.35 -1.87
C PRO A 144 9.66 -22.25 -2.34
N ALA A 145 8.62 -22.41 -1.51
CA ALA A 145 7.43 -23.17 -1.84
C ALA A 145 6.42 -22.35 -2.66
N HIS A 146 6.34 -21.05 -2.37
CA HIS A 146 5.41 -20.10 -2.98
C HIS A 146 6.14 -18.83 -3.44
N PRO A 147 6.91 -18.83 -4.55
CA PRO A 147 7.78 -17.69 -4.92
C PRO A 147 7.08 -16.35 -5.19
N TRP A 148 5.75 -16.30 -5.14
CA TRP A 148 4.93 -15.09 -5.17
C TRP A 148 4.58 -14.57 -3.76
N LEU A 149 5.15 -15.13 -2.71
CA LEU A 149 5.01 -14.69 -1.32
C LEU A 149 6.37 -14.27 -0.75
N PRO A 150 6.38 -13.31 0.21
CA PRO A 150 7.61 -12.88 0.88
C PRO A 150 8.32 -14.02 1.61
N CYS A 151 9.60 -13.82 1.90
CA CYS A 151 10.40 -14.78 2.64
C CYS A 151 9.75 -15.18 3.98
N PRO A 152 9.53 -16.47 4.25
CA PRO A 152 8.96 -16.95 5.50
C PRO A 152 9.86 -16.65 6.71
N ALA A 153 9.24 -16.54 7.90
CA ALA A 153 9.94 -16.20 9.14
C ALA A 153 10.98 -17.23 9.61
N ASP A 154 10.93 -18.46 9.10
CA ASP A 154 11.85 -19.55 9.43
C ASP A 154 13.01 -19.71 8.43
N GLN A 155 13.10 -18.82 7.44
CA GLN A 155 14.15 -18.82 6.42
C GLN A 155 15.24 -17.78 6.68
N TRP A 156 16.40 -17.95 6.05
CA TRP A 156 17.55 -17.04 6.22
C TRP A 156 17.23 -15.59 5.79
N CYS A 157 16.32 -15.40 4.84
CA CYS A 157 15.91 -14.09 4.32
C CYS A 157 14.79 -13.43 5.16
N ALA A 158 14.37 -14.03 6.29
CA ALA A 158 13.24 -13.56 7.09
C ALA A 158 13.36 -12.09 7.52
N GLY A 159 14.59 -11.60 7.77
CA GLY A 159 14.85 -10.19 8.11
C GLY A 159 14.52 -9.18 7.01
N PHE A 160 14.16 -9.66 5.83
CA PHE A 160 13.76 -8.87 4.67
C PHE A 160 12.34 -9.17 4.20
N GLY A 161 11.61 -10.03 4.91
CA GLY A 161 10.26 -10.44 4.54
C GLY A 161 9.22 -9.33 4.61
N ASP A 162 9.57 -8.12 5.08
CA ASP A 162 8.72 -6.94 5.07
C ASP A 162 8.72 -6.18 3.75
N ARG A 163 9.68 -6.42 2.87
CA ARG A 163 9.87 -5.63 1.65
C ARG A 163 10.27 -6.47 0.46
N TRP A 164 10.00 -5.94 -0.71
CA TRP A 164 10.50 -6.52 -1.95
C TRP A 164 11.20 -5.49 -2.82
N PRO A 165 12.40 -5.80 -3.34
CA PRO A 165 12.99 -5.07 -4.42
C PRO A 165 12.25 -5.41 -5.71
N THR A 166 11.71 -4.38 -6.35
CA THR A 166 11.02 -4.47 -7.63
C THR A 166 11.59 -3.45 -8.61
N SER A 167 11.17 -3.51 -9.87
CA SER A 167 11.53 -2.51 -10.86
C SER A 167 10.29 -2.03 -11.61
N ILE A 168 10.26 -0.75 -11.96
CA ILE A 168 9.33 -0.22 -12.95
C ILE A 168 10.00 -0.27 -14.31
N ILE A 169 9.33 -0.90 -15.26
CA ILE A 169 9.77 -0.92 -16.66
C ILE A 169 8.84 -0.09 -17.55
N ASN A 170 9.44 0.67 -18.45
CA ASN A 170 8.80 1.46 -19.49
C ASN A 170 9.80 1.71 -20.64
N THR A 171 9.42 2.52 -21.63
CA THR A 171 10.30 2.80 -22.77
C THR A 171 11.64 3.46 -22.40
N GLY A 172 11.70 4.17 -21.26
CA GLY A 172 12.90 4.82 -20.71
C GLY A 172 13.69 3.97 -19.70
N ALA A 173 13.04 3.00 -19.03
CA ALA A 173 13.64 2.11 -18.03
C ALA A 173 13.41 0.64 -18.44
N ARG A 174 14.43 -0.01 -19.01
CA ARG A 174 14.29 -1.33 -19.68
C ARG A 174 15.23 -2.41 -19.15
N HIS A 175 15.87 -2.17 -18.01
CA HIS A 175 16.80 -3.13 -17.43
C HIS A 175 16.18 -3.77 -16.21
N LEU A 176 16.37 -5.08 -16.07
CA LEU A 176 16.00 -5.86 -14.91
C LEU A 176 17.26 -6.26 -14.14
N TYR A 177 17.13 -6.65 -12.89
CA TYR A 177 18.25 -7.09 -12.05
C TYR A 177 19.06 -8.25 -12.67
N TYR A 178 18.38 -9.23 -13.26
CA TYR A 178 18.97 -10.46 -13.76
C TYR A 178 18.63 -10.66 -15.25
N ALA A 179 19.59 -10.38 -16.12
CA ALA A 179 19.40 -10.48 -17.57
C ALA A 179 19.07 -11.90 -18.06
N ASP A 180 19.54 -12.93 -17.35
CA ASP A 180 19.30 -14.36 -17.59
C ASP A 180 18.29 -14.97 -16.61
N GLY A 181 17.54 -14.12 -15.89
CA GLY A 181 16.63 -14.55 -14.84
C GLY A 181 15.52 -15.48 -15.33
N LYS A 182 15.04 -16.34 -14.42
CA LYS A 182 14.00 -17.36 -14.67
C LYS A 182 12.59 -16.81 -14.89
N GLY A 183 12.44 -15.49 -14.94
CA GLY A 183 11.15 -14.80 -14.95
C GLY A 183 10.79 -14.19 -13.60
N GLY A 184 9.49 -13.97 -13.39
CA GLY A 184 8.99 -13.24 -12.23
C GLY A 184 7.50 -12.97 -12.27
N VAL A 185 7.06 -11.97 -11.50
CA VAL A 185 5.67 -11.52 -11.42
C VAL A 185 5.52 -10.07 -11.90
N VAL A 186 4.38 -9.81 -12.54
CA VAL A 186 3.86 -8.47 -12.81
C VAL A 186 2.90 -8.10 -11.69
N ILE A 187 3.14 -6.96 -11.05
CA ILE A 187 2.44 -6.54 -9.84
C ILE A 187 1.50 -5.37 -10.17
N ALA A 188 0.30 -5.40 -9.60
CA ALA A 188 -0.68 -4.34 -9.72
C ALA A 188 -0.13 -3.03 -9.10
N PRO A 189 -0.45 -1.86 -9.67
CA PRO A 189 0.03 -0.57 -9.19
C PRO A 189 -0.68 -0.08 -7.92
N THR A 190 -1.45 -0.94 -7.27
CA THR A 190 -2.20 -0.68 -6.03
C THR A 190 -1.40 -0.99 -4.77
N VAL A 191 -0.17 -1.51 -4.90
CA VAL A 191 0.73 -1.74 -3.76
C VAL A 191 1.31 -0.43 -3.23
N SER A 192 1.65 -0.42 -1.95
CA SER A 192 2.37 0.72 -1.37
C SER A 192 3.87 0.57 -1.59
N ILE A 193 4.54 1.71 -1.79
CA ILE A 193 5.99 1.79 -1.88
C ILE A 193 6.55 2.34 -0.57
N PHE A 194 7.66 1.79 -0.10
CA PHE A 194 8.43 2.36 1.00
C PHE A 194 9.37 3.46 0.51
N CYS A 195 10.03 3.22 -0.62
CA CYS A 195 10.91 4.20 -1.26
C CYS A 195 11.24 3.79 -2.70
N ALA A 196 11.91 4.69 -3.39
CA ALA A 196 12.45 4.46 -4.73
C ALA A 196 13.93 4.83 -4.79
N TYR A 197 14.66 4.12 -5.63
CA TYR A 197 16.03 4.41 -6.00
C TYR A 197 16.12 4.52 -7.52
N ALA A 198 16.94 5.45 -7.99
CA ALA A 198 17.24 5.60 -9.41
C ALA A 198 18.04 4.41 -9.98
N GLU A 199 18.59 3.56 -9.10
CA GLU A 199 19.36 2.36 -9.41
C GLU A 199 19.12 1.26 -8.36
N ASP A 200 19.96 0.23 -8.30
CA ASP A 200 20.08 -0.67 -7.15
C ASP A 200 20.48 0.13 -5.89
N GLY A 201 19.57 0.20 -4.95
CA GLY A 201 19.73 0.82 -3.65
C GLY A 201 20.28 -0.14 -2.60
N ASN A 202 20.51 -1.41 -2.90
CA ASN A 202 20.90 -2.42 -1.92
C ASN A 202 19.94 -2.41 -0.72
N SER A 203 18.63 -2.48 -0.97
CA SER A 203 17.60 -2.47 0.10
C SER A 203 17.69 -3.68 1.05
N MET A 204 18.52 -4.65 0.69
CA MET A 204 18.80 -5.89 1.41
C MET A 204 20.01 -5.76 2.35
N ASP A 205 20.62 -4.58 2.46
CA ASP A 205 21.69 -4.33 3.42
C ASP A 205 21.19 -4.53 4.86
N GLY A 206 21.99 -5.21 5.70
CA GLY A 206 21.68 -5.44 7.11
C GLY A 206 21.49 -4.15 7.92
N SER A 207 22.11 -3.04 7.51
CA SER A 207 21.91 -1.72 8.12
C SER A 207 20.54 -1.09 7.82
N LYS A 208 19.79 -1.64 6.85
CA LYS A 208 18.43 -1.19 6.47
C LYS A 208 17.33 -2.16 6.93
N VAL A 209 17.69 -3.13 7.76
CA VAL A 209 16.73 -4.00 8.44
C VAL A 209 16.16 -3.25 9.64
N CYS A 210 14.83 -3.16 9.71
CA CYS A 210 14.15 -2.55 10.83
C CYS A 210 13.96 -3.52 12.00
N ASN A 211 13.98 -2.96 13.21
CA ASN A 211 13.58 -3.65 14.43
C ASN A 211 12.58 -2.78 15.22
N PRO A 212 11.28 -3.15 15.27
CA PRO A 212 10.69 -4.36 14.69
C PRO A 212 10.67 -4.35 13.16
N LEU A 213 10.52 -5.54 12.58
CA LEU A 213 10.33 -5.74 11.13
C LEU A 213 9.10 -4.96 10.66
N GLY A 214 9.15 -4.37 9.46
CA GLY A 214 8.15 -3.42 8.94
C GLY A 214 8.43 -1.96 9.32
N GLY A 215 9.27 -1.72 10.32
CA GLY A 215 9.65 -0.37 10.73
C GLY A 215 8.49 0.44 11.29
N ASN A 216 8.71 1.74 11.45
CA ASN A 216 7.71 2.68 11.96
C ASN A 216 7.41 3.83 10.99
N GLY A 217 7.98 3.78 9.78
CA GLY A 217 7.79 4.79 8.74
C GLY A 217 8.52 6.11 8.99
N VAL A 218 9.26 6.26 10.10
CA VAL A 218 9.90 7.52 10.49
C VAL A 218 11.38 7.34 10.77
N THR A 219 11.72 6.56 11.80
CA THR A 219 13.10 6.30 12.21
C THR A 219 13.68 5.08 11.51
N CYS A 220 12.81 4.18 11.06
CA CYS A 220 13.19 3.08 10.19
C CYS A 220 12.09 2.81 9.18
N ILE A 221 12.48 2.79 7.92
CA ILE A 221 11.65 2.45 6.77
C ILE A 221 12.36 1.25 6.11
N PRO A 222 11.70 0.08 5.98
CA PRO A 222 12.36 -1.14 5.51
C PRO A 222 13.08 -0.94 4.17
N GLY A 223 14.39 -1.20 4.14
CA GLY A 223 15.18 -1.12 2.92
C GLY A 223 15.49 0.28 2.41
N CYS A 224 15.13 1.31 3.18
CA CYS A 224 15.21 2.70 2.78
C CYS A 224 16.06 3.53 3.75
N TYR A 225 16.46 4.72 3.32
CA TYR A 225 17.03 5.71 4.23
C TYR A 225 15.91 6.35 5.07
N PRO A 226 16.13 6.58 6.37
CA PRO A 226 15.12 7.18 7.22
C PRO A 226 14.90 8.66 6.90
N LYS A 227 13.82 9.22 7.44
CA LYS A 227 13.46 10.63 7.24
C LYS A 227 14.64 11.56 7.57
N GLY A 228 14.95 12.46 6.65
CA GLY A 228 16.09 13.39 6.76
C GLY A 228 17.43 12.85 6.28
N GLN A 229 17.51 11.58 5.89
CA GLN A 229 18.63 10.99 5.13
C GLN A 229 18.21 10.58 3.71
N GLU A 230 16.97 10.87 3.34
CA GLU A 230 16.41 10.70 2.01
C GLU A 230 17.08 11.64 1.00
N CYS A 231 16.90 11.34 -0.29
CA CYS A 231 17.42 12.19 -1.35
C CYS A 231 16.73 13.57 -1.33
N PRO A 232 17.50 14.67 -1.24
CA PRO A 232 16.90 16.00 -1.28
C PRO A 232 16.48 16.39 -2.71
N ASP A 233 17.18 15.87 -3.72
CA ASP A 233 16.95 16.13 -5.14
C ASP A 233 17.57 15.06 -6.07
N ILE A 234 17.38 15.25 -7.37
CA ILE A 234 17.79 14.37 -8.48
C ILE A 234 19.33 14.23 -8.61
N GLY A 235 20.14 15.11 -7.98
CA GLY A 235 21.61 15.10 -8.06
C GLY A 235 22.31 14.17 -7.08
N HIS A 236 21.59 13.65 -6.08
CA HIS A 236 22.16 12.87 -4.97
C HIS A 236 21.76 11.39 -4.97
N ALA A 237 21.13 10.91 -6.05
CA ALA A 237 20.47 9.61 -6.15
C ALA A 237 21.34 8.34 -5.90
N TRP A 238 22.64 8.50 -5.68
CA TRP A 238 23.62 7.41 -5.49
C TRP A 238 23.85 7.03 -4.02
N SER A 239 23.39 7.86 -3.07
CA SER A 239 23.72 7.70 -1.65
C SER A 239 22.52 7.71 -0.71
N CYS A 240 21.31 7.70 -1.26
CA CYS A 240 20.06 7.88 -0.53
C CYS A 240 18.89 7.21 -1.27
N SER A 241 17.73 7.12 -0.62
CA SER A 241 16.46 6.74 -1.24
C SER A 241 15.54 7.94 -1.38
N PHE A 242 14.74 7.97 -2.43
CA PHE A 242 13.62 8.91 -2.55
C PHE A 242 12.41 8.38 -1.77
N PRO A 243 11.72 9.22 -0.98
CA PRO A 243 10.48 8.83 -0.32
C PRO A 243 9.39 8.49 -1.34
N PRO A 244 8.29 7.83 -0.91
CA PRO A 244 7.16 7.49 -1.78
C PRO A 244 6.60 8.69 -2.56
N THR A 245 6.58 9.86 -1.92
CA THR A 245 6.09 11.11 -2.52
C THR A 245 7.00 11.66 -3.62
N GLN A 246 8.19 11.09 -3.81
CA GLN A 246 9.20 11.49 -4.79
C GLN A 246 9.53 10.39 -5.82
N LEU A 247 8.58 9.48 -6.09
CA LEU A 247 8.74 8.45 -7.11
C LEU A 247 9.11 9.05 -8.48
N LYS A 248 8.50 10.19 -8.83
CA LYS A 248 8.76 10.87 -10.09
C LYS A 248 10.23 11.27 -10.20
N GLU A 249 10.76 11.90 -9.16
CA GLU A 249 12.14 12.38 -9.07
C GLU A 249 13.12 11.21 -9.13
N ALA A 250 12.82 10.09 -8.46
CA ALA A 250 13.64 8.88 -8.55
C ALA A 250 13.75 8.35 -9.98
N LEU A 251 12.62 8.30 -10.69
CA LEU A 251 12.57 7.85 -12.09
C LEU A 251 13.20 8.86 -13.05
N GLN A 252 13.09 10.16 -12.79
CA GLN A 252 13.81 11.21 -13.53
C GLN A 252 15.32 11.08 -13.33
N ALA A 253 15.76 10.86 -12.09
CA ALA A 253 17.18 10.64 -11.77
C ALA A 253 17.74 9.40 -12.47
N GLN A 254 16.95 8.35 -12.69
CA GLN A 254 17.36 7.24 -13.54
C GLN A 254 17.55 7.68 -14.99
N GLN A 255 16.59 8.41 -15.55
CA GLN A 255 16.60 8.82 -16.97
C GLN A 255 17.68 9.84 -17.31
N ASP A 256 18.07 10.70 -16.36
CA ASP A 256 19.12 11.70 -16.55
C ASP A 256 20.52 11.09 -16.66
N ARG A 257 20.66 9.79 -16.44
CA ARG A 257 21.95 9.09 -16.49
C ARG A 257 22.31 8.68 -17.90
N SER A 258 23.60 8.81 -18.22
CA SER A 258 24.17 8.36 -19.50
C SER A 258 24.02 6.85 -19.73
N ASP A 259 23.92 6.06 -18.65
CA ASP A 259 23.78 4.61 -18.67
C ASP A 259 22.37 4.11 -18.27
N MET A 260 21.35 4.97 -18.35
CA MET A 260 19.97 4.66 -17.90
C MET A 260 19.39 3.34 -18.44
N ARG A 261 19.79 2.92 -19.64
CA ARG A 261 19.31 1.67 -20.28
C ARG A 261 20.07 0.43 -19.84
N ALA A 262 21.20 0.60 -19.16
CA ALA A 262 22.08 -0.47 -18.73
C ALA A 262 21.90 -0.82 -17.25
N ARG A 263 21.02 -0.12 -16.52
CA ARG A 263 20.81 -0.33 -15.09
C ARG A 263 19.33 -0.33 -14.72
N ASN A 264 18.96 -1.26 -13.83
CA ASN A 264 17.63 -1.34 -13.26
C ASN A 264 17.41 -0.19 -12.28
N ASN A 265 16.16 0.19 -12.05
CA ASN A 265 15.77 0.94 -10.85
C ASN A 265 15.39 -0.05 -9.75
N GLU A 266 15.34 0.45 -8.52
CA GLU A 266 14.79 -0.28 -7.38
C GLU A 266 13.61 0.47 -6.79
N ILE A 267 12.43 -0.13 -6.87
CA ILE A 267 11.25 0.32 -6.15
C ILE A 267 11.01 -0.67 -5.01
N VAL A 268 11.20 -0.20 -3.79
CA VAL A 268 11.04 -1.03 -2.59
C VAL A 268 9.57 -0.97 -2.19
N ILE A 269 8.87 -2.10 -2.28
CA ILE A 269 7.44 -2.17 -1.97
C ILE A 269 7.18 -2.80 -0.61
N ASP A 270 6.06 -2.40 0.00
CA ASP A 270 5.55 -2.97 1.23
C ASP A 270 4.84 -4.31 0.96
N THR A 271 5.48 -5.39 1.39
CA THR A 271 4.95 -6.74 1.19
C THR A 271 3.66 -7.01 1.96
N SER A 272 3.38 -6.28 3.04
CA SER A 272 2.13 -6.43 3.78
C SER A 272 0.95 -6.00 2.92
N THR A 273 1.09 -4.92 2.14
CA THR A 273 0.07 -4.46 1.19
C THR A 273 -0.08 -5.39 0.00
N LEU A 274 1.01 -6.05 -0.41
CA LEU A 274 0.98 -7.06 -1.44
C LEU A 274 0.21 -8.30 -0.97
N VAL A 275 0.55 -8.85 0.19
CA VAL A 275 -0.11 -10.05 0.74
C VAL A 275 -1.60 -9.78 1.03
N ALA A 276 -1.95 -8.59 1.52
CA ALA A 276 -3.34 -8.21 1.79
C ALA A 276 -4.22 -8.12 0.53
N GLN A 277 -3.62 -8.00 -0.66
CA GLN A 277 -4.32 -7.87 -1.94
C GLN A 277 -4.22 -9.13 -2.82
N MET A 278 -3.72 -10.24 -2.27
CA MET A 278 -3.66 -11.51 -2.98
C MET A 278 -5.06 -12.15 -3.12
N PRO A 279 -5.35 -12.83 -4.24
CA PRO A 279 -4.46 -13.07 -5.39
C PRO A 279 -4.42 -11.94 -6.44
N GLU A 280 -5.33 -10.98 -6.38
CA GLU A 280 -5.61 -10.02 -7.46
C GLU A 280 -4.44 -9.06 -7.76
N VAL A 281 -3.55 -8.85 -6.79
CA VAL A 281 -2.36 -8.01 -6.95
C VAL A 281 -1.36 -8.57 -7.97
N ILE A 282 -1.38 -9.86 -8.27
CA ILE A 282 -0.53 -10.47 -9.29
C ILE A 282 -1.28 -10.45 -10.61
N LEU A 283 -0.83 -9.61 -11.54
CA LEU A 283 -1.45 -9.46 -12.86
C LEU A 283 -0.97 -10.54 -13.85
N GLY A 284 0.24 -11.05 -13.64
CA GLY A 284 0.85 -12.02 -14.54
C GLY A 284 2.13 -12.61 -14.00
N PHE A 285 2.48 -13.77 -14.53
CA PHE A 285 3.80 -14.38 -14.43
C PHE A 285 4.50 -14.17 -15.75
N PHE A 286 5.73 -13.65 -15.71
CA PHE A 286 6.53 -13.47 -16.91
C PHE A 286 7.71 -14.43 -16.96
N TYR A 287 8.19 -14.70 -18.16
CA TYR A 287 9.47 -15.36 -18.42
C TYR A 287 10.23 -14.62 -19.51
N ILE A 288 11.56 -14.74 -19.51
CA ILE A 288 12.44 -14.09 -20.51
C ILE A 288 12.87 -15.12 -21.55
N SER A 289 13.50 -16.20 -21.10
CA SER A 289 14.05 -17.27 -21.94
C SER A 289 13.50 -18.66 -21.56
N ASP A 290 13.29 -18.95 -20.28
CA ASP A 290 12.78 -20.23 -19.79
C ASP A 290 11.32 -20.11 -19.30
N GLU A 291 10.40 -20.58 -20.12
CA GLU A 291 8.97 -20.61 -19.81
C GLU A 291 8.60 -21.65 -18.74
N ALA A 292 9.34 -22.76 -18.68
CA ALA A 292 8.90 -23.94 -17.93
C ALA A 292 8.76 -23.64 -16.43
N TYR A 293 9.71 -22.87 -15.89
CA TYR A 293 9.70 -22.42 -14.51
C TYR A 293 8.49 -21.52 -14.22
N SER A 294 8.31 -20.40 -14.94
CA SER A 294 7.18 -19.49 -14.71
C SER A 294 5.83 -20.15 -14.92
N ARG A 295 5.71 -21.06 -15.89
CA ARG A 295 4.49 -21.85 -16.10
C ARG A 295 4.20 -22.76 -14.91
N GLN A 296 5.23 -23.40 -14.34
CA GLN A 296 5.08 -24.24 -13.15
C GLN A 296 4.65 -23.42 -11.93
N ILE A 297 5.31 -22.29 -11.68
CA ILE A 297 4.99 -21.39 -10.55
C ILE A 297 3.57 -20.85 -10.70
N ARG A 298 3.18 -20.37 -11.89
CA ARG A 298 1.80 -19.95 -12.17
C ARG A 298 0.79 -21.05 -11.89
N ARG A 299 1.04 -22.28 -12.33
CA ARG A 299 0.13 -23.41 -12.05
C ARG A 299 -0.06 -23.64 -10.55
N LYS A 300 1.03 -23.56 -9.77
CA LYS A 300 0.95 -23.67 -8.31
C LYS A 300 0.16 -22.51 -7.70
N PHE A 301 0.34 -21.28 -8.21
CA PHE A 301 -0.44 -20.12 -7.78
C PHE A 301 -1.94 -20.32 -8.01
N LEU A 302 -2.32 -20.74 -9.23
CA LEU A 302 -3.71 -21.04 -9.58
C LEU A 302 -4.30 -22.10 -8.65
N GLN A 303 -3.54 -23.17 -8.38
CA GLN A 303 -3.96 -24.21 -7.45
C GLN A 303 -4.09 -23.71 -6.01
N PHE A 304 -3.17 -22.86 -5.55
CA PHE A 304 -3.15 -22.33 -4.19
C PHE A 304 -4.36 -21.44 -3.90
N TYR A 305 -4.81 -20.64 -4.88
CA TYR A 305 -5.94 -19.72 -4.76
C TYR A 305 -7.24 -20.23 -5.40
N ASP A 306 -7.29 -21.50 -5.83
CA ASP A 306 -8.46 -22.11 -6.50
C ASP A 306 -8.97 -21.31 -7.71
N LEU A 307 -8.04 -20.82 -8.54
CA LEU A 307 -8.33 -20.00 -9.72
C LEU A 307 -8.31 -20.82 -11.01
N GLY A 308 -9.24 -20.52 -11.92
CA GLY A 308 -9.22 -21.02 -13.28
C GLY A 308 -8.14 -20.36 -14.15
N GLU A 309 -7.75 -21.03 -15.24
CA GLU A 309 -6.74 -20.55 -16.20
C GLU A 309 -7.08 -19.17 -16.81
N GLU A 310 -8.35 -18.93 -17.10
CA GLU A 310 -8.82 -17.67 -17.71
C GLU A 310 -9.00 -16.53 -16.69
N GLU A 311 -9.31 -16.87 -15.44
CA GLU A 311 -9.62 -15.92 -14.37
C GLU A 311 -8.36 -15.50 -13.60
N GLY A 312 -7.34 -16.36 -13.58
CA GLY A 312 -6.08 -16.07 -12.93
C GLY A 312 -5.14 -15.15 -13.71
N PRO A 313 -3.96 -14.87 -13.13
CA PRO A 313 -2.92 -14.05 -13.73
C PRO A 313 -2.49 -14.58 -15.10
N LEU A 314 -2.02 -13.66 -15.95
CA LEU A 314 -1.47 -14.01 -17.26
C LEU A 314 -0.21 -14.89 -17.14
N LEU A 315 0.11 -15.64 -18.20
CA LEU A 315 1.48 -16.09 -18.48
C LEU A 315 1.96 -15.34 -19.71
N VAL A 316 3.06 -14.61 -19.62
CA VAL A 316 3.57 -13.78 -20.72
C VAL A 316 5.06 -13.96 -20.92
N ARG A 317 5.52 -13.88 -22.16
CA ARG A 317 6.93 -13.65 -22.48
C ARG A 317 7.22 -12.15 -22.33
N LEU A 318 8.32 -11.82 -21.67
CA LEU A 318 8.87 -10.46 -21.58
C LEU A 318 10.11 -10.35 -22.46
N ASP A 319 10.03 -9.54 -23.53
CA ASP A 319 11.12 -9.23 -24.45
C ASP A 319 11.40 -7.73 -24.47
N LEU A 320 12.36 -7.29 -23.66
CA LEU A 320 12.74 -5.88 -23.52
C LEU A 320 13.49 -5.32 -24.74
N SER A 321 13.84 -6.17 -25.72
CA SER A 321 14.34 -5.71 -27.03
C SER A 321 13.21 -5.19 -27.92
N SER A 322 11.95 -5.55 -27.63
CA SER A 322 10.77 -4.97 -28.28
C SER A 322 10.58 -3.50 -27.84
N PRO A 323 10.51 -2.54 -28.78
CA PRO A 323 10.46 -1.12 -28.45
C PRO A 323 9.16 -0.73 -27.73
N ASP A 324 8.01 -1.26 -28.13
CA ASP A 324 6.71 -0.74 -27.69
C ASP A 324 5.78 -1.81 -27.11
N ALA A 325 6.10 -3.09 -27.30
CA ALA A 325 5.25 -4.19 -26.86
C ALA A 325 6.10 -5.36 -26.36
N PRO A 326 6.69 -5.25 -25.16
CA PRO A 326 7.58 -6.27 -24.64
C PRO A 326 6.84 -7.49 -24.09
N PHE A 327 5.54 -7.40 -23.84
CA PHE A 327 4.73 -8.54 -23.39
C PHE A 327 4.01 -9.22 -24.54
N SER A 328 4.13 -10.54 -24.60
CA SER A 328 3.41 -11.39 -25.57
C SER A 328 2.89 -12.66 -24.92
N LEU A 329 1.87 -13.27 -25.50
CA LEU A 329 1.41 -14.59 -25.08
C LEU A 329 2.44 -15.67 -25.50
N PRO A 330 2.51 -16.79 -24.77
CA PRO A 330 3.49 -17.85 -25.02
C PRO A 330 3.39 -18.50 -26.40
#